data_AF-A0A433EAC1-F1
#
_entry.id   AF-A0A433EAC1-F1
#
_cell.length_a   1.000
_cell.length_b   1.000
_cell.length_c   1.000
_cell.angle_alpha   90.00
_cell.angle_beta   90.00
_cell.angle_gamma   90.00
#
_symmetry.space_group_name_H-M   'P 1'
#
loop_
_entity.id
_entity.type
_entity.pdbx_description
1 polymer ?
#
loop_
_entity_poly.entity_id
_entity_poly.type
_entity_poly.pdbx_seq_one_letter_code
_entity_poly.pdbx_strand_id
1 'polypeptide(L)'
;MNPSQPNHTQRHAQESAAAEQLYSPAAPVRTAAVKTLVTLADDWLADEHVPAEQAGTRVQGIINTLCEYIRSPYAGTDRYLQLTQEEPDEALSTREKRQFYADQAHLIQEGQVRQSILAAIIERVRWVGYVPQRYTYSMSFGTADEETVIGGPWSGFDYDFSGADFFYPVHLAGAFWGGRVTARNATWRDDVFMETSVFNGDASFSGGTYLGKTIYVFGCIYRGNLDRSHCTYGAVEGNYHGYTHDFTAAGSVYRGAADLSNSTYDRGVCSHGNTYYGPADLSGCTYRGKVNYSKNRYGANLTMRGCTYGASAQIGESAHMGDADYSCSVYEADASFYGSRYLGNATFAESQYRGGVYHVSEQFIGSANFDGVQFGHTANPQASSSFLGSSVFAGAMKG
;
A
#
# COMPACT_ATOMS: atom_id res chain seq x y z
N MET A 1 -17.01 -51.09 6.31
CA MET A 1 -16.66 -49.67 6.07
C MET A 1 -16.21 -49.11 7.41
N ASN A 2 -14.93 -48.75 7.53
CA ASN A 2 -14.39 -48.22 8.78
C ASN A 2 -14.70 -46.71 8.82
N PRO A 3 -15.44 -46.17 9.81
CA PRO A 3 -15.89 -44.77 9.82
C PRO A 3 -14.78 -43.73 10.11
N SER A 4 -13.53 -44.16 10.24
CA SER A 4 -12.44 -43.36 10.81
C SER A 4 -11.28 -43.07 9.84
N GLN A 5 -11.43 -43.36 8.54
CA GLN A 5 -10.46 -42.88 7.54
C GLN A 5 -11.00 -41.62 6.86
N PRO A 6 -10.28 -40.48 6.89
CA PRO A 6 -10.65 -39.32 6.11
C PRO A 6 -10.72 -39.66 4.62
N ASN A 7 -11.86 -39.41 3.98
CA ASN A 7 -12.06 -39.70 2.56
C ASN A 7 -11.44 -38.60 1.69
N HIS A 8 -10.11 -38.64 1.56
CA HIS A 8 -9.34 -37.67 0.76
C HIS A 8 -9.83 -37.57 -0.69
N THR A 9 -10.25 -38.69 -1.30
CA THR A 9 -10.85 -38.72 -2.65
C THR A 9 -12.11 -37.87 -2.74
N GLN A 10 -12.97 -37.91 -1.72
CA GLN A 10 -14.17 -37.08 -1.67
C GLN A 10 -13.83 -35.59 -1.51
N ARG A 11 -12.84 -35.24 -0.69
CA ARG A 11 -12.38 -33.84 -0.57
C ARG A 11 -11.87 -33.30 -1.90
N HIS A 12 -11.08 -34.08 -2.64
CA HIS A 12 -10.59 -33.68 -3.97
C HIS A 12 -11.72 -33.46 -4.99
N ALA A 13 -12.74 -34.32 -4.97
CA ALA A 13 -13.92 -34.15 -5.82
C ALA A 13 -14.71 -32.88 -5.44
N GLN A 14 -14.86 -32.60 -4.14
CA GLN A 14 -15.52 -31.39 -3.65
C GLN A 14 -14.74 -30.12 -4.00
N GLU A 15 -13.42 -30.14 -3.87
CA GLU A 15 -12.52 -29.04 -4.26
C GLU A 15 -12.68 -28.70 -5.74
N SER A 16 -12.61 -29.71 -6.62
CA SER A 16 -12.77 -29.52 -8.07
C SER A 16 -14.16 -28.97 -8.42
N ALA A 17 -15.21 -29.53 -7.83
CA ALA A 17 -16.58 -29.07 -8.06
C ALA A 17 -16.81 -27.63 -7.56
N ALA A 18 -16.24 -27.26 -6.40
CA ALA A 18 -16.35 -25.91 -5.87
C ALA A 18 -15.57 -24.90 -6.74
N ALA A 19 -14.38 -25.28 -7.22
CA ALA A 19 -13.60 -24.45 -8.15
C ALA A 19 -14.39 -24.14 -9.45
N GLU A 20 -15.10 -25.13 -10.01
CA GLU A 20 -15.98 -24.90 -11.16
C GLU A 20 -17.17 -23.99 -10.83
N GLN A 21 -17.78 -24.19 -9.66
CA GLN A 21 -18.93 -23.41 -9.20
C GLN A 21 -18.61 -21.93 -8.95
N LEU A 22 -17.34 -21.56 -8.73
CA LEU A 22 -16.91 -20.16 -8.67
C LEU A 22 -17.21 -19.41 -9.97
N TYR A 23 -17.34 -20.08 -11.12
CA TYR A 23 -17.65 -19.43 -12.40
C TYR A 23 -19.14 -19.55 -12.79
N SER A 24 -19.99 -19.96 -11.85
CA SER A 24 -21.44 -20.00 -12.06
C SER A 24 -22.02 -18.60 -12.31
N PRO A 25 -23.03 -18.43 -13.18
CA PRO A 25 -23.70 -17.15 -13.36
C PRO A 25 -24.44 -16.68 -12.10
N ALA A 26 -24.82 -17.60 -11.21
CA ALA A 26 -25.56 -17.29 -9.99
C ALA A 26 -24.64 -16.94 -8.82
N ALA A 27 -24.68 -15.69 -8.35
CA ALA A 27 -23.87 -15.23 -7.21
C ALA A 27 -24.04 -16.10 -5.94
N PRO A 28 -25.25 -16.57 -5.55
CA PRO A 28 -25.39 -17.47 -4.40
C PRO A 28 -24.61 -18.78 -4.52
N VAL A 29 -24.49 -19.33 -5.73
CA VAL A 29 -23.70 -20.55 -6.01
C VAL A 29 -22.21 -20.25 -5.84
N ARG A 30 -21.74 -19.12 -6.36
CA ARG A 30 -20.34 -18.68 -6.19
C ARG A 30 -20.00 -18.46 -4.71
N THR A 31 -20.88 -17.80 -3.94
CA THR A 31 -20.69 -17.64 -2.49
C THR A 31 -20.64 -18.96 -1.75
N ALA A 32 -21.48 -19.94 -2.11
CA ALA A 32 -21.44 -21.27 -1.52
C ALA A 32 -20.11 -21.99 -1.84
N ALA A 33 -19.65 -21.88 -3.08
CA ALA A 33 -18.37 -22.44 -3.53
C ALA A 33 -17.17 -21.85 -2.75
N VAL A 34 -17.14 -20.52 -2.54
CA VAL A 34 -16.12 -19.88 -1.70
C VAL A 34 -16.09 -20.50 -0.31
N LYS A 35 -17.25 -20.64 0.34
CA LYS A 35 -17.35 -21.25 1.68
C LYS A 35 -16.83 -22.68 1.68
N THR A 36 -17.21 -23.49 0.68
CA THR A 36 -16.73 -24.88 0.54
C THR A 36 -15.21 -24.93 0.40
N LEU A 37 -14.61 -24.11 -0.46
CA LEU A 37 -13.16 -24.07 -0.64
C LEU A 37 -12.44 -23.66 0.64
N VAL A 38 -12.92 -22.61 1.31
CA VAL A 38 -12.34 -22.15 2.59
C VAL A 38 -12.41 -23.24 3.65
N THR A 39 -13.56 -23.90 3.81
CA THR A 39 -13.70 -25.02 4.77
C THR A 39 -12.77 -26.18 4.42
N LEU A 40 -12.64 -26.53 3.14
CA LEU A 40 -11.72 -27.60 2.71
C LEU A 40 -10.26 -27.25 3.04
N ALA A 41 -9.84 -26.00 2.87
CA ALA A 41 -8.50 -25.56 3.25
C ALA A 41 -8.28 -25.69 4.76
N ASP A 42 -9.23 -25.27 5.59
CA ASP A 42 -9.15 -25.45 7.04
C ASP A 42 -9.11 -26.95 7.43
N ASP A 43 -9.93 -27.77 6.79
CA ASP A 43 -9.98 -29.23 7.01
C ASP A 43 -8.66 -29.92 6.60
N TRP A 44 -8.02 -29.48 5.51
CA TRP A 44 -6.70 -29.98 5.10
C TRP A 44 -5.62 -29.63 6.12
N LEU A 45 -5.64 -28.41 6.68
CA LEU A 45 -4.70 -28.01 7.74
C LEU A 45 -4.91 -28.77 9.04
N ALA A 46 -6.16 -29.12 9.36
CA ALA A 46 -6.50 -29.84 10.58
C ALA A 46 -6.32 -31.37 10.48
N ASP A 47 -6.07 -31.92 9.30
CA ASP A 47 -5.98 -33.37 9.10
C ASP A 47 -4.60 -33.93 9.51
N GLU A 48 -4.53 -34.43 10.74
CA GLU A 48 -3.33 -35.07 11.31
C GLU A 48 -2.85 -36.32 10.53
N HIS A 49 -3.66 -36.87 9.62
CA HIS A 49 -3.31 -38.03 8.80
C HIS A 49 -2.60 -37.65 7.49
N VAL A 50 -2.46 -36.36 7.19
CA VAL A 50 -1.78 -35.85 6.00
C VAL A 50 -0.49 -35.16 6.46
N PRO A 51 0.68 -35.48 5.85
CA PRO A 51 1.91 -34.78 6.15
C PRO A 51 1.75 -33.27 5.95
N ALA A 52 2.26 -32.46 6.87
CA ALA A 52 2.08 -31.00 6.87
C ALA A 52 2.48 -30.34 5.54
N GLU A 53 3.53 -30.82 4.88
CA GLU A 53 3.96 -30.34 3.55
C GLU A 53 2.90 -30.60 2.45
N GLN A 54 2.28 -31.78 2.48
CA GLN A 54 1.23 -32.14 1.53
C GLN A 54 -0.04 -31.33 1.81
N ALA A 55 -0.43 -31.19 3.08
CA ALA A 55 -1.53 -30.33 3.48
C ALA A 55 -1.30 -28.88 3.04
N GLY A 56 -0.10 -28.34 3.30
CA GLY A 56 0.29 -26.99 2.87
C GLY A 56 0.22 -26.81 1.36
N THR A 57 0.69 -27.79 0.58
CA THR A 57 0.58 -27.76 -0.89
C THR A 57 -0.88 -27.69 -1.36
N ARG A 58 -1.79 -28.43 -0.70
CA ARG A 58 -3.22 -28.40 -1.02
C ARG A 58 -3.86 -27.06 -0.68
N VAL A 59 -3.56 -26.54 0.51
CA VAL A 59 -4.10 -25.26 0.99
C VAL A 59 -3.63 -24.11 0.09
N GLN A 60 -2.36 -24.11 -0.31
CA GLN A 60 -1.85 -23.14 -1.30
C GLN A 60 -2.59 -23.23 -2.64
N GLY A 61 -2.93 -24.44 -3.11
CA GLY A 61 -3.72 -24.62 -4.33
C GLY A 61 -5.14 -24.04 -4.23
N ILE A 62 -5.79 -24.20 -3.07
CA ILE A 62 -7.10 -23.60 -2.79
C ILE A 62 -6.99 -22.07 -2.74
N ILE A 63 -5.98 -21.53 -2.04
CA ILE A 63 -5.71 -20.09 -1.98
C ILE A 63 -5.48 -19.54 -3.39
N ASN A 64 -4.69 -20.22 -4.22
CA ASN A 64 -4.45 -19.83 -5.60
C ASN A 64 -5.75 -19.75 -6.41
N THR A 65 -6.65 -20.73 -6.26
CA THR A 65 -7.97 -20.73 -6.91
C THR A 65 -8.81 -19.53 -6.49
N LEU A 66 -8.82 -19.20 -5.19
CA LEU A 66 -9.53 -18.05 -4.65
C LEU A 66 -8.95 -16.71 -5.16
N CYS A 67 -7.62 -16.60 -5.17
CA CYS A 67 -6.90 -15.45 -5.71
C CYS A 67 -7.10 -15.30 -7.22
N GLU A 68 -7.10 -16.39 -7.99
CA GLU A 68 -7.44 -16.42 -9.42
C GLU A 68 -8.83 -15.85 -9.69
N TYR A 69 -9.81 -16.22 -8.87
CA TYR A 69 -11.16 -15.67 -9.00
C TYR A 69 -11.19 -14.16 -8.72
N ILE A 70 -10.47 -13.67 -7.70
CA ILE A 70 -10.31 -12.22 -7.44
C ILE A 70 -9.66 -11.50 -8.63
N ARG A 71 -8.66 -12.14 -9.27
CA ARG A 71 -7.96 -11.59 -10.44
C ARG A 71 -8.79 -11.67 -11.73
N SER A 72 -9.86 -12.47 -11.76
CA SER A 72 -10.64 -12.66 -12.98
C SER A 72 -11.29 -11.34 -13.45
N PRO A 73 -11.27 -11.04 -14.76
CA PRO A 73 -11.85 -9.79 -15.26
C PRO A 73 -13.36 -9.76 -15.05
N TYR A 74 -13.91 -8.57 -14.80
CA TYR A 74 -15.34 -8.36 -14.65
C TYR A 74 -15.81 -7.17 -15.50
N ALA A 75 -16.61 -7.45 -16.53
CA ALA A 75 -17.04 -6.44 -17.52
C ALA A 75 -17.82 -5.26 -16.91
N GLY A 76 -18.39 -5.42 -15.70
CA GLY A 76 -19.10 -4.33 -15.03
C GLY A 76 -18.19 -3.18 -14.57
N THR A 77 -16.87 -3.36 -14.51
CA THR A 77 -15.94 -2.30 -14.05
C THR A 77 -15.72 -1.19 -15.06
N ASP A 78 -15.99 -1.42 -16.36
CA ASP A 78 -15.91 -0.40 -17.42
C ASP A 78 -16.84 0.80 -17.15
N ARG A 79 -17.95 0.55 -16.45
CA ARG A 79 -18.95 1.55 -16.07
C ARG A 79 -18.94 1.84 -14.57
N TYR A 80 -17.86 1.52 -13.86
CA TYR A 80 -17.79 1.62 -12.40
C TYR A 80 -18.25 2.99 -11.88
N LEU A 81 -17.67 4.09 -12.36
CA LEU A 81 -18.02 5.45 -11.92
C LEU A 81 -19.48 5.82 -12.16
N GLN A 82 -20.11 5.24 -13.19
CA GLN A 82 -21.53 5.43 -13.46
C GLN A 82 -22.38 4.59 -12.50
N LEU A 83 -22.05 3.30 -12.36
CA LEU A 83 -22.81 2.34 -11.57
C LEU A 83 -22.67 2.55 -10.05
N THR A 84 -21.68 3.31 -9.58
CA THR A 84 -21.55 3.69 -8.17
C THR A 84 -22.33 4.95 -7.80
N GLN A 85 -23.01 5.61 -8.75
CA GLN A 85 -23.89 6.74 -8.43
C GLN A 85 -25.17 6.26 -7.74
N GLU A 86 -25.70 7.08 -6.81
CA GLU A 86 -26.93 6.76 -6.08
C GLU A 86 -28.12 6.63 -7.02
N GLU A 87 -28.20 7.49 -8.04
CA GLU A 87 -29.25 7.48 -9.04
C GLU A 87 -28.67 7.52 -10.46
N PRO A 88 -29.35 6.88 -11.44
CA PRO A 88 -29.03 7.05 -12.85
C PRO A 88 -29.29 8.48 -13.32
N ASP A 89 -28.64 8.87 -14.41
CA ASP A 89 -28.91 10.13 -15.11
C ASP A 89 -30.43 10.30 -15.36
N GLU A 90 -30.95 11.47 -14.99
CA GLU A 90 -32.37 11.80 -15.10
C GLU A 90 -32.90 11.68 -16.53
N ALA A 91 -32.04 11.95 -17.53
CA ALA A 91 -32.38 11.92 -18.96
C ALA A 91 -32.64 10.50 -19.50
N LEU A 92 -32.26 9.45 -18.76
CA LEU A 92 -32.48 8.07 -19.18
C LEU A 92 -33.97 7.71 -19.23
N SER A 93 -34.36 6.93 -20.24
CA SER A 93 -35.69 6.35 -20.34
C SER A 93 -35.96 5.38 -19.19
N THR A 94 -37.24 5.08 -18.94
CA THR A 94 -37.65 4.08 -17.92
C THR A 94 -36.97 2.72 -18.13
N ARG A 95 -36.74 2.32 -19.38
CA ARG A 95 -36.07 1.05 -19.71
C ARG A 95 -34.58 1.10 -19.35
N GLU A 96 -33.90 2.19 -19.69
CA GLU A 96 -32.48 2.38 -19.38
C GLU A 96 -32.23 2.49 -17.88
N LYS A 97 -33.10 3.18 -17.13
CA LYS A 97 -33.04 3.22 -15.66
C LYS A 97 -33.18 1.83 -15.04
N ARG A 98 -34.09 0.99 -15.56
CA ARG A 98 -34.20 -0.42 -15.11
C ARG A 98 -32.92 -1.22 -15.40
N GLN A 99 -32.31 -1.03 -16.57
CA GLN A 99 -31.05 -1.69 -16.92
C GLN A 99 -29.90 -1.22 -16.02
N PHE A 100 -29.81 0.08 -15.74
CA PHE A 100 -28.83 0.65 -14.82
C PHE A 100 -28.90 -0.02 -13.44
N TYR A 101 -30.09 -0.12 -12.83
CA TYR A 101 -30.23 -0.77 -11.53
C TYR A 101 -29.93 -2.27 -11.57
N ALA A 102 -30.22 -2.96 -12.68
CA ALA A 102 -29.84 -4.35 -12.86
C ALA A 102 -28.31 -4.51 -12.94
N ASP A 103 -27.63 -3.68 -13.73
CA ASP A 103 -26.18 -3.67 -13.87
C ASP A 103 -25.48 -3.32 -12.54
N GLN A 104 -26.01 -2.32 -11.83
CA GLN A 104 -25.55 -1.93 -10.49
C GLN A 104 -25.70 -3.09 -9.50
N ALA A 105 -26.84 -3.79 -9.50
CA ALA A 105 -27.04 -4.95 -8.65
C ALA A 105 -26.05 -6.09 -8.97
N HIS A 106 -25.74 -6.32 -10.25
CA HIS A 106 -24.73 -7.30 -10.65
C HIS A 106 -23.32 -6.92 -10.19
N LEU A 107 -22.93 -5.64 -10.33
CA LEU A 107 -21.65 -5.12 -9.84
C LEU A 107 -21.51 -5.31 -8.32
N ILE A 108 -22.55 -4.94 -7.56
CA ILE A 108 -22.58 -5.09 -6.10
C ILE A 108 -22.48 -6.57 -5.72
N GLN A 109 -23.24 -7.45 -6.37
CA GLN A 109 -23.21 -8.89 -6.08
C GLN A 109 -21.85 -9.50 -6.34
N GLU A 110 -21.20 -9.15 -7.46
CA GLU A 110 -19.85 -9.64 -7.75
C GLU A 110 -18.83 -9.11 -6.72
N GLY A 111 -18.93 -7.83 -6.37
CA GLY A 111 -18.10 -7.24 -5.33
C GLY A 111 -18.25 -7.97 -3.99
N GLN A 112 -19.47 -8.30 -3.58
CA GLN A 112 -19.75 -9.06 -2.36
C GLN A 112 -19.13 -10.46 -2.37
N VAL A 113 -19.17 -11.18 -3.51
CA VAL A 113 -18.54 -12.51 -3.62
C VAL A 113 -17.03 -12.38 -3.40
N ARG A 114 -16.35 -11.45 -4.09
CA ARG A 114 -14.90 -11.29 -3.99
C ARG A 114 -14.47 -10.73 -2.63
N GLN A 115 -15.24 -9.82 -2.04
CA GLN A 115 -15.05 -9.37 -0.67
C GLN A 115 -15.18 -10.52 0.33
N SER A 116 -16.09 -11.47 0.12
CA SER A 116 -16.23 -12.63 1.01
C SER A 116 -14.98 -13.53 1.00
N ILE A 117 -14.29 -13.63 -0.15
CA ILE A 117 -13.01 -14.32 -0.25
C ILE A 117 -11.94 -13.59 0.56
N LEU A 118 -11.77 -12.28 0.33
CA LEU A 118 -10.80 -11.48 1.08
C LEU A 118 -11.07 -11.52 2.58
N ALA A 119 -12.33 -11.42 3.00
CA ALA A 119 -12.70 -11.50 4.41
C ALA A 119 -12.31 -12.85 5.03
N ALA A 120 -12.54 -13.96 4.31
CA ALA A 120 -12.16 -15.29 4.77
C ALA A 120 -10.63 -15.47 4.89
N ILE A 121 -9.86 -14.93 3.93
CA ILE A 121 -8.39 -14.90 3.98
C ILE A 121 -7.94 -14.08 5.19
N ILE A 122 -8.45 -12.86 5.34
CA ILE A 122 -8.03 -11.92 6.39
C ILE A 122 -8.33 -12.45 7.78
N GLU A 123 -9.47 -13.11 7.99
CA GLU A 123 -9.78 -13.79 9.25
C GLU A 123 -8.68 -14.80 9.64
N ARG A 124 -8.06 -15.47 8.66
CA ARG A 124 -7.11 -16.56 8.87
C ARG A 124 -5.65 -16.15 8.82
N VAL A 125 -5.33 -14.97 8.27
CA VAL A 125 -3.98 -14.39 8.34
C VAL A 125 -3.81 -13.36 9.45
N ARG A 126 -4.89 -12.89 10.09
CA ARG A 126 -4.80 -11.94 11.19
C ARG A 126 -3.88 -12.42 12.30
N TRP A 127 -3.09 -11.49 12.86
CA TRP A 127 -2.24 -11.82 14.00
C TRP A 127 -3.07 -11.99 15.28
N VAL A 128 -2.58 -12.86 16.17
CA VAL A 128 -3.26 -13.25 17.41
C VAL A 128 -3.33 -12.06 18.38
N GLY A 129 -4.53 -11.71 18.81
CA GLY A 129 -4.77 -10.58 19.73
C GLY A 129 -5.15 -9.28 19.04
N TYR A 130 -5.24 -9.25 17.71
CA TYR A 130 -5.76 -8.09 16.99
C TYR A 130 -7.23 -7.86 17.37
N VAL A 131 -7.54 -6.66 17.87
CA VAL A 131 -8.90 -6.21 18.13
C VAL A 131 -9.26 -5.14 17.10
N PRO A 132 -10.20 -5.41 16.17
CA PRO A 132 -10.65 -4.41 15.21
C PRO A 132 -11.24 -3.22 15.95
N GLN A 133 -10.66 -2.03 15.79
CA GLN A 133 -11.23 -0.83 16.39
C GLN A 133 -12.48 -0.39 15.61
N ARG A 134 -13.59 -0.16 16.32
CA ARG A 134 -14.72 0.57 15.76
C ARG A 134 -14.45 2.07 15.90
N TYR A 135 -13.97 2.69 14.83
CA TYR A 135 -13.97 4.16 14.61
C TYR A 135 -13.66 5.03 15.84
N THR A 136 -12.52 4.82 16.48
CA THR A 136 -11.97 5.82 17.39
C THR A 136 -10.73 6.44 16.78
N TYR A 137 -10.74 7.77 16.60
CA TYR A 137 -9.61 8.64 16.24
C TYR A 137 -8.54 8.69 17.35
N SER A 138 -8.31 7.56 18.02
CA SER A 138 -7.25 7.36 18.99
C SER A 138 -6.06 6.81 18.22
N MET A 139 -4.99 7.61 18.09
CA MET A 139 -3.70 7.14 17.54
C MET A 139 -3.00 6.10 18.41
N SER A 140 -3.65 5.60 19.46
CA SER A 140 -3.27 4.40 20.21
C SER A 140 -3.71 3.17 19.42
N PHE A 141 -3.04 2.91 18.30
CA PHE A 141 -3.21 1.67 17.56
C PHE A 141 -2.67 0.52 18.43
N GLY A 142 -3.39 -0.60 18.49
CA GLY A 142 -2.80 -1.84 18.95
C GLY A 142 -1.71 -2.20 17.95
N THR A 143 -0.48 -1.78 18.22
CA THR A 143 0.65 -2.06 17.36
C THR A 143 1.09 -3.49 17.64
N ALA A 144 1.30 -4.26 16.59
CA ALA A 144 1.90 -5.57 16.73
C ALA A 144 3.26 -5.40 17.42
N ASP A 145 3.49 -6.12 18.51
CA ASP A 145 4.81 -6.23 19.08
C ASP A 145 5.69 -6.97 18.07
N GLU A 146 6.67 -6.25 17.51
CA GLU A 146 7.53 -6.76 16.46
C GLU A 146 8.27 -8.03 16.87
N GLU A 147 8.51 -8.32 18.14
CA GLU A 147 9.25 -9.53 18.53
C GLU A 147 8.35 -10.73 18.76
N THR A 148 7.10 -10.48 19.19
CA THR A 148 6.21 -11.53 19.70
C THR A 148 4.97 -11.77 18.85
N VAL A 149 4.75 -10.98 17.79
CA VAL A 149 3.58 -11.14 16.92
C VAL A 149 3.54 -12.51 16.23
N ILE A 150 2.38 -13.17 16.32
CA ILE A 150 2.12 -14.50 15.74
C ILE A 150 0.95 -14.38 14.76
N GLY A 151 1.14 -14.88 13.54
CA GLY A 151 0.10 -14.94 12.52
C GLY A 151 -0.90 -16.08 12.71
N GLY A 152 -2.10 -15.93 12.11
CA GLY A 152 -3.11 -16.99 12.04
C GLY A 152 -2.71 -18.17 11.12
N PRO A 153 -3.55 -19.22 11.03
CA PRO A 153 -3.21 -20.49 10.40
C PRO A 153 -2.86 -20.38 8.91
N TRP A 154 -3.34 -19.36 8.20
CA TRP A 154 -3.05 -19.18 6.77
C TRP A 154 -1.89 -18.22 6.50
N SER A 155 -1.24 -17.72 7.55
CA SER A 155 -0.21 -16.70 7.42
C SER A 155 0.99 -17.13 6.59
N GLY A 156 1.37 -18.41 6.66
CA GLY A 156 2.57 -18.94 6.00
C GLY A 156 2.46 -19.13 4.49
N PHE A 157 1.31 -18.85 3.88
CA PHE A 157 1.06 -19.05 2.46
C PHE A 157 1.33 -17.80 1.63
N ASP A 158 1.49 -18.00 0.32
CA ASP A 158 1.67 -16.93 -0.66
C ASP A 158 0.32 -16.49 -1.25
N TYR A 159 0.20 -15.20 -1.57
CA TYR A 159 -1.00 -14.59 -2.12
C TYR A 159 -0.67 -13.75 -3.35
N ASP A 160 -1.32 -14.06 -4.48
CA ASP A 160 -1.15 -13.32 -5.73
C ASP A 160 -2.46 -12.70 -6.22
N PHE A 161 -2.56 -11.40 -6.02
CA PHE A 161 -3.61 -10.51 -6.49
C PHE A 161 -3.15 -9.62 -7.66
N SER A 162 -2.04 -9.96 -8.31
CA SER A 162 -1.49 -9.14 -9.41
C SER A 162 -2.49 -9.01 -10.56
N GLY A 163 -2.66 -7.79 -11.07
CA GLY A 163 -3.62 -7.47 -12.13
C GLY A 163 -5.10 -7.49 -11.70
N ALA A 164 -5.39 -7.68 -10.41
CA ALA A 164 -6.77 -7.62 -9.93
C ALA A 164 -7.36 -6.20 -10.07
N ASP A 165 -8.65 -6.15 -10.41
CA ASP A 165 -9.46 -4.92 -10.38
C ASP A 165 -10.37 -4.98 -9.14
N PHE A 166 -10.00 -4.23 -8.10
CA PHE A 166 -10.76 -4.11 -6.85
C PHE A 166 -11.77 -2.96 -6.96
N PHE A 167 -13.01 -3.29 -7.34
CA PHE A 167 -14.14 -2.37 -7.47
C PHE A 167 -15.04 -2.34 -6.22
N TYR A 168 -14.43 -2.55 -5.06
CA TYR A 168 -15.08 -2.62 -3.76
C TYR A 168 -14.03 -2.32 -2.67
N PRO A 169 -14.43 -1.89 -1.46
CA PRO A 169 -13.49 -1.59 -0.38
C PRO A 169 -12.65 -2.81 0.00
N VAL A 170 -11.35 -2.61 0.21
CA VAL A 170 -10.40 -3.67 0.59
C VAL A 170 -9.89 -3.46 2.00
N HIS A 171 -10.23 -4.39 2.90
CA HIS A 171 -9.84 -4.36 4.31
C HIS A 171 -8.85 -5.48 4.62
N LEU A 172 -7.57 -5.14 4.72
CA LEU A 172 -6.47 -6.05 5.06
C LEU A 172 -5.81 -5.70 6.40
N ALA A 173 -6.45 -4.85 7.20
CA ALA A 173 -5.94 -4.38 8.48
C ALA A 173 -5.69 -5.52 9.49
N GLY A 174 -4.58 -5.44 10.21
CA GLY A 174 -4.17 -6.40 11.24
C GLY A 174 -3.74 -7.76 10.69
N ALA A 175 -3.43 -7.84 9.40
CA ALA A 175 -2.98 -9.09 8.78
C ALA A 175 -1.52 -9.40 9.12
N PHE A 176 -1.18 -10.69 9.24
CA PHE A 176 0.19 -11.17 9.30
C PHE A 176 0.46 -12.01 8.05
N TRP A 177 1.24 -11.44 7.13
CA TRP A 177 1.64 -12.07 5.88
C TRP A 177 2.99 -12.73 6.08
N GLY A 178 2.95 -14.00 6.50
CA GLY A 178 4.11 -14.86 6.68
C GLY A 178 4.80 -15.18 5.36
N GLY A 179 4.01 -15.56 4.35
CA GLY A 179 4.44 -15.72 2.96
C GLY A 179 4.42 -14.41 2.17
N ARG A 180 4.68 -14.51 0.88
CA ARG A 180 4.73 -13.38 -0.06
C ARG A 180 3.32 -12.89 -0.38
N VAL A 181 3.15 -11.57 -0.48
CA VAL A 181 1.92 -10.96 -0.99
C VAL A 181 2.25 -10.10 -2.21
N THR A 182 1.55 -10.36 -3.32
CA THR A 182 1.71 -9.59 -4.54
C THR A 182 0.37 -9.06 -5.03
N ALA A 183 0.35 -7.82 -5.48
CA ALA A 183 -0.77 -7.15 -6.11
C ALA A 183 -0.23 -6.17 -7.17
N ARG A 184 0.72 -6.64 -7.98
CA ARG A 184 1.37 -5.81 -9.00
C ARG A 184 0.38 -5.46 -10.10
N ASN A 185 0.42 -4.23 -10.60
CA ASN A 185 -0.49 -3.72 -11.64
C ASN A 185 -1.98 -3.86 -11.26
N ALA A 186 -2.30 -3.93 -9.96
CA ALA A 186 -3.68 -3.98 -9.51
C ALA A 186 -4.32 -2.58 -9.58
N THR A 187 -5.62 -2.53 -9.87
CA THR A 187 -6.43 -1.32 -9.81
C THR A 187 -7.30 -1.33 -8.56
N TRP A 188 -7.23 -0.26 -7.78
CA TRP A 188 -7.96 -0.09 -6.53
C TRP A 188 -8.97 1.04 -6.70
N ARG A 189 -10.21 0.70 -7.03
CA ARG A 189 -11.25 1.69 -7.35
C ARG A 189 -11.94 2.28 -6.13
N ASP A 190 -11.74 1.66 -4.98
CA ASP A 190 -12.30 2.06 -3.70
C ASP A 190 -11.21 2.06 -2.62
N ASP A 191 -11.59 2.37 -1.39
CA ASP A 191 -10.69 2.56 -0.27
C ASP A 191 -9.93 1.29 0.13
N VAL A 192 -8.69 1.48 0.57
CA VAL A 192 -7.75 0.41 0.94
C VAL A 192 -7.25 0.63 2.37
N PHE A 193 -7.47 -0.37 3.22
CA PHE A 193 -7.11 -0.35 4.64
C PHE A 193 -6.13 -1.49 4.93
N MET A 194 -4.88 -1.16 5.24
CA MET A 194 -3.80 -2.12 5.50
C MET A 194 -3.15 -1.89 6.87
N GLU A 195 -3.71 -1.03 7.70
CA GLU A 195 -3.09 -0.61 8.94
C GLU A 195 -2.72 -1.75 9.88
N THR A 196 -1.65 -1.55 10.66
CA THR A 196 -1.19 -2.48 11.70
C THR A 196 -0.87 -3.89 11.20
N SER A 197 -0.63 -4.03 9.90
CA SER A 197 -0.30 -5.30 9.27
C SER A 197 1.20 -5.57 9.32
N VAL A 198 1.56 -6.85 9.35
CA VAL A 198 2.94 -7.33 9.39
C VAL A 198 3.22 -8.12 8.11
N PHE A 199 4.23 -7.70 7.36
CA PHE A 199 4.72 -8.35 6.15
C PHE A 199 6.05 -9.02 6.48
N ASN A 200 5.99 -10.30 6.82
CA ASN A 200 7.16 -11.10 7.10
C ASN A 200 7.83 -11.60 5.81
N GLY A 201 7.03 -12.01 4.84
CA GLY A 201 7.48 -12.23 3.46
C GLY A 201 7.55 -10.91 2.67
N ASP A 202 8.09 -10.99 1.45
CA ASP A 202 8.13 -9.84 0.53
C ASP A 202 6.71 -9.39 0.15
N ALA A 203 6.53 -8.08 0.01
CA ALA A 203 5.27 -7.46 -0.38
C ALA A 203 5.48 -6.59 -1.62
N SER A 204 4.79 -6.89 -2.73
CA SER A 204 4.90 -6.09 -3.97
C SER A 204 3.53 -5.63 -4.46
N PHE A 205 3.36 -4.32 -4.51
CA PHE A 205 2.20 -3.58 -5.03
C PHE A 205 2.58 -2.69 -6.22
N SER A 206 3.73 -2.96 -6.86
CA SER A 206 4.29 -2.15 -7.92
C SER A 206 3.33 -1.96 -9.09
N GLY A 207 3.36 -0.80 -9.76
CA GLY A 207 2.49 -0.54 -10.91
C GLY A 207 1.00 -0.36 -10.53
N GLY A 208 0.68 -0.30 -9.24
CA GLY A 208 -0.68 -0.18 -8.75
C GLY A 208 -1.32 1.16 -9.10
N THR A 209 -2.61 1.14 -9.45
CA THR A 209 -3.41 2.35 -9.70
C THR A 209 -4.46 2.50 -8.62
N TYR A 210 -4.36 3.57 -7.83
CA TYR A 210 -5.26 3.84 -6.71
C TYR A 210 -6.19 5.01 -7.03
N LEU A 211 -7.47 4.70 -7.16
CA LEU A 211 -8.55 5.64 -7.49
C LEU A 211 -9.46 5.91 -6.29
N GLY A 212 -9.40 5.05 -5.25
CA GLY A 212 -10.10 5.25 -3.98
C GLY A 212 -9.76 6.57 -3.30
N LYS A 213 -10.59 6.98 -2.35
CA LYS A 213 -10.39 8.23 -1.59
C LYS A 213 -9.30 8.06 -0.53
N THR A 214 -9.15 6.83 -0.03
CA THR A 214 -8.38 6.57 1.19
C THR A 214 -7.48 5.37 1.03
N ILE A 215 -6.19 5.55 1.32
CA ILE A 215 -5.21 4.46 1.44
C ILE A 215 -4.51 4.60 2.80
N TYR A 216 -4.87 3.73 3.73
CA TYR A 216 -4.35 3.74 5.09
C TYR A 216 -3.35 2.60 5.32
N VAL A 217 -2.10 3.00 5.54
CA VAL A 217 -0.95 2.10 5.73
C VAL A 217 -0.14 2.54 6.96
N PHE A 218 -0.83 2.79 8.07
CA PHE A 218 -0.19 3.22 9.33
C PHE A 218 0.20 2.01 10.20
N GLY A 219 1.28 2.16 10.96
CA GLY A 219 1.73 1.18 11.94
C GLY A 219 2.08 -0.19 11.36
N CYS A 220 2.43 -0.26 10.07
CA CYS A 220 2.78 -1.53 9.43
C CYS A 220 4.23 -1.91 9.73
N ILE A 221 4.53 -3.22 9.71
CA ILE A 221 5.88 -3.74 9.90
C ILE A 221 6.27 -4.54 8.65
N TYR A 222 7.28 -4.09 7.92
CA TYR A 222 7.83 -4.76 6.75
C TYR A 222 9.16 -5.42 7.11
N ARG A 223 9.13 -6.72 7.43
CA ARG A 223 10.34 -7.50 7.65
C ARG A 223 10.95 -7.96 6.32
N GLY A 224 10.11 -8.38 5.39
CA GLY A 224 10.47 -8.59 3.99
C GLY A 224 10.60 -7.28 3.22
N ASN A 225 11.03 -7.35 1.96
CA ASN A 225 11.12 -6.17 1.10
C ASN A 225 9.73 -5.67 0.71
N LEU A 226 9.57 -4.35 0.67
CA LEU A 226 8.40 -3.68 0.12
C LEU A 226 8.74 -3.09 -1.24
N ASP A 227 7.92 -3.40 -2.23
CA ASP A 227 7.94 -2.76 -3.53
C ASP A 227 6.58 -2.12 -3.83
N ARG A 228 6.56 -0.79 -3.91
CA ARG A 228 5.45 0.07 -4.32
C ARG A 228 5.91 1.03 -5.41
N SER A 229 6.89 0.62 -6.20
CA SER A 229 7.40 1.41 -7.32
C SER A 229 6.33 1.58 -8.41
N HIS A 230 6.48 2.59 -9.26
CA HIS A 230 5.63 2.78 -10.45
C HIS A 230 4.13 2.90 -10.16
N CYS A 231 3.73 3.34 -8.96
CA CYS A 231 2.32 3.46 -8.60
C CYS A 231 1.73 4.82 -8.97
N THR A 232 0.42 4.86 -9.22
CA THR A 232 -0.34 6.10 -9.43
C THR A 232 -1.41 6.24 -8.35
N TYR A 233 -1.40 7.36 -7.63
CA TYR A 233 -2.32 7.66 -6.53
C TYR A 233 -3.19 8.86 -6.86
N GLY A 234 -4.52 8.68 -6.79
CA GLY A 234 -5.49 9.76 -6.96
C GLY A 234 -5.96 9.99 -8.39
N ALA A 235 -5.84 8.99 -9.27
CA ALA A 235 -5.99 9.13 -10.73
C ALA A 235 -7.43 9.37 -11.27
N VAL A 236 -8.37 9.88 -10.46
CA VAL A 236 -9.76 10.12 -10.91
C VAL A 236 -9.95 11.55 -11.39
N GLU A 237 -10.47 11.70 -12.62
CA GLU A 237 -11.04 12.94 -13.14
C GLU A 237 -12.30 13.34 -12.35
N GLY A 238 -12.22 14.46 -11.64
CA GLY A 238 -13.36 15.04 -10.92
C GLY A 238 -12.91 15.93 -9.77
N ASN A 239 -13.42 17.15 -9.71
CA ASN A 239 -13.12 18.14 -8.66
C ASN A 239 -13.59 17.65 -7.27
N TYR A 240 -12.77 16.87 -6.59
CA TYR A 240 -12.94 16.54 -5.18
C TYR A 240 -12.09 17.48 -4.31
N HIS A 241 -12.75 18.20 -3.40
CA HIS A 241 -12.15 19.25 -2.55
C HIS A 241 -12.18 18.92 -1.04
N GLY A 242 -12.12 17.64 -0.64
CA GLY A 242 -12.26 17.25 0.78
C GLY A 242 -11.24 16.19 1.25
N TYR A 243 -10.37 16.62 2.17
CA TYR A 243 -9.22 15.93 2.80
C TYR A 243 -8.01 15.63 1.88
N THR A 244 -6.83 15.96 2.40
CA THR A 244 -5.67 16.44 1.61
C THR A 244 -4.60 15.40 1.34
N HIS A 245 -4.80 14.12 1.68
CA HIS A 245 -3.83 13.07 1.40
C HIS A 245 -4.53 11.75 1.04
N ASP A 246 -4.26 11.22 -0.14
CA ASP A 246 -4.82 9.93 -0.59
C ASP A 246 -4.01 8.76 -0.04
N PHE A 247 -2.70 8.96 0.15
CA PHE A 247 -1.80 7.98 0.71
C PHE A 247 -1.32 8.42 2.09
N THR A 248 -1.69 7.66 3.13
CA THR A 248 -1.25 7.89 4.50
C THR A 248 -0.49 6.69 5.03
N ALA A 249 0.79 6.88 5.33
CA ALA A 249 1.66 5.88 5.95
C ALA A 249 2.38 6.48 7.16
N ALA A 250 1.87 6.26 8.36
CA ALA A 250 2.44 6.84 9.58
C ALA A 250 2.90 5.78 10.57
N GLY A 251 4.08 5.97 11.16
CA GLY A 251 4.56 5.12 12.24
C GLY A 251 4.88 3.67 11.83
N SER A 252 5.17 3.42 10.55
CA SER A 252 5.54 2.10 10.04
C SER A 252 7.04 1.82 10.21
N VAL A 253 7.39 0.54 10.25
CA VAL A 253 8.77 0.04 10.41
C VAL A 253 9.17 -0.79 9.19
N TYR A 254 10.32 -0.49 8.60
CA TYR A 254 10.86 -1.18 7.42
C TYR A 254 12.21 -1.80 7.75
N ARG A 255 12.26 -3.12 7.96
CA ARG A 255 13.51 -3.88 8.11
C ARG A 255 14.10 -4.26 6.76
N GLY A 256 13.24 -4.70 5.84
CA GLY A 256 13.59 -4.91 4.43
C GLY A 256 13.77 -3.60 3.67
N ALA A 257 14.25 -3.71 2.43
CA ALA A 257 14.29 -2.57 1.51
C ALA A 257 12.88 -2.09 1.18
N ALA A 258 12.70 -0.78 1.05
CA ALA A 258 11.44 -0.16 0.68
C ALA A 258 11.63 0.64 -0.62
N ASP A 259 11.09 0.14 -1.72
CA ASP A 259 11.04 0.83 -3.00
C ASP A 259 9.65 1.46 -3.19
N LEU A 260 9.61 2.78 -3.29
CA LEU A 260 8.42 3.58 -3.60
C LEU A 260 8.71 4.51 -4.81
N SER A 261 9.77 4.23 -5.56
CA SER A 261 10.27 5.06 -6.64
C SER A 261 9.30 5.16 -7.82
N ASN A 262 9.54 6.12 -8.70
CA ASN A 262 8.85 6.28 -9.99
C ASN A 262 7.33 6.36 -9.89
N SER A 263 6.82 6.86 -8.76
CA SER A 263 5.38 6.93 -8.48
C SER A 263 4.82 8.34 -8.70
N THR A 264 3.53 8.42 -9.04
CA THR A 264 2.79 9.67 -9.23
C THR A 264 1.73 9.82 -8.15
N TYR A 265 1.72 10.99 -7.49
CA TYR A 265 0.75 11.36 -6.48
C TYR A 265 -0.02 12.59 -6.97
N ASP A 266 -1.22 12.37 -7.52
CA ASP A 266 -2.05 13.46 -8.05
C ASP A 266 -2.69 14.28 -6.92
N ARG A 267 -2.89 13.66 -5.75
CA ARG A 267 -3.27 14.34 -4.50
C ARG A 267 -2.11 14.32 -3.50
N GLY A 268 -2.38 14.63 -2.24
CA GLY A 268 -1.31 14.71 -1.24
C GLY A 268 -0.84 13.35 -0.73
N VAL A 269 0.38 13.34 -0.19
CA VAL A 269 0.98 12.18 0.48
C VAL A 269 1.40 12.56 1.90
N CYS A 270 1.06 11.70 2.87
CA CYS A 270 1.40 11.88 4.27
C CYS A 270 2.14 10.62 4.76
N SER A 271 3.46 10.67 4.79
CA SER A 271 4.31 9.59 5.24
C SER A 271 5.32 10.05 6.30
N HIS A 272 4.90 10.05 7.56
CA HIS A 272 5.67 10.63 8.67
C HIS A 272 5.88 9.65 9.83
N GLY A 273 6.90 9.89 10.64
CA GLY A 273 7.13 9.10 11.84
C GLY A 273 7.58 7.66 11.58
N ASN A 274 7.97 7.32 10.35
CA ASN A 274 8.37 5.97 9.98
C ASN A 274 9.84 5.71 10.35
N THR A 275 10.19 4.43 10.47
CA THR A 275 11.56 3.99 10.76
C THR A 275 12.03 2.99 9.69
N TYR A 276 13.08 3.34 8.96
CA TYR A 276 13.68 2.54 7.90
C TYR A 276 15.03 2.00 8.36
N TYR A 277 15.10 0.71 8.68
CA TYR A 277 16.36 0.01 8.90
C TYR A 277 16.96 -0.50 7.59
N GLY A 278 16.12 -0.90 6.63
CA GLY A 278 16.52 -1.16 5.25
C GLY A 278 16.59 0.12 4.40
N PRO A 279 17.22 0.07 3.21
CA PRO A 279 17.29 1.22 2.32
C PRO A 279 15.90 1.63 1.83
N ALA A 280 15.69 2.93 1.65
CA ALA A 280 14.45 3.52 1.16
C ALA A 280 14.71 4.26 -0.15
N ASP A 281 14.03 3.84 -1.23
CA ASP A 281 14.08 4.51 -2.53
C ASP A 281 12.72 5.16 -2.83
N LEU A 282 12.71 6.47 -2.95
CA LEU A 282 11.58 7.30 -3.33
C LEU A 282 11.96 8.21 -4.53
N SER A 283 12.94 7.80 -5.33
CA SER A 283 13.45 8.57 -6.47
C SER A 283 12.46 8.63 -7.64
N GLY A 284 12.62 9.62 -8.52
CA GLY A 284 11.85 9.72 -9.77
C GLY A 284 10.35 9.96 -9.58
N CYS A 285 9.90 10.39 -8.40
CA CYS A 285 8.48 10.58 -8.11
C CYS A 285 7.97 11.94 -8.58
N THR A 286 6.69 11.98 -8.96
CA THR A 286 5.95 13.21 -9.27
C THR A 286 4.87 13.45 -8.23
N TYR A 287 4.98 14.54 -7.47
CA TYR A 287 4.00 14.94 -6.46
C TYR A 287 3.26 16.18 -6.93
N ARG A 288 1.99 16.05 -7.29
CA ARG A 288 1.14 17.21 -7.65
C ARG A 288 0.47 17.83 -6.42
N GLY A 289 0.13 17.02 -5.43
CA GLY A 289 -0.40 17.47 -4.14
C GLY A 289 0.68 17.73 -3.09
N LYS A 290 0.24 18.13 -1.89
CA LYS A 290 1.14 18.43 -0.77
C LYS A 290 1.87 17.17 -0.29
N VAL A 291 3.13 17.34 0.10
CA VAL A 291 3.98 16.25 0.59
C VAL A 291 4.34 16.47 2.05
N ASN A 292 4.18 15.41 2.86
CA ASN A 292 4.72 15.35 4.21
C ASN A 292 5.52 14.05 4.39
N TYR A 293 6.85 14.16 4.37
CA TYR A 293 7.83 13.15 4.73
C TYR A 293 8.58 13.50 6.03
N SER A 294 7.93 14.21 6.95
CA SER A 294 8.59 14.66 8.18
C SER A 294 8.78 13.56 9.23
N LYS A 295 9.68 13.79 10.19
CA LYS A 295 9.80 12.96 11.41
C LYS A 295 10.17 11.50 11.15
N ASN A 296 10.82 11.22 10.03
CA ASN A 296 11.25 9.87 9.69
C ASN A 296 12.65 9.57 10.26
N ARG A 297 12.96 8.29 10.45
CA ARG A 297 14.27 7.80 10.88
C ARG A 297 14.83 6.86 9.83
N TYR A 298 16.00 7.18 9.29
CA TYR A 298 16.67 6.40 8.25
C TYR A 298 17.95 5.80 8.82
N GLY A 299 17.89 4.53 9.22
CA GLY A 299 19.02 3.72 9.64
C GLY A 299 19.95 3.34 8.49
N ALA A 300 19.40 3.17 7.30
CA ALA A 300 20.12 2.96 6.04
C ALA A 300 19.89 4.13 5.07
N ASN A 301 20.36 3.98 3.82
CA ASN A 301 20.34 5.04 2.83
C ASN A 301 18.91 5.41 2.39
N LEU A 302 18.69 6.70 2.21
CA LEU A 302 17.50 7.31 1.62
C LEU A 302 17.84 7.89 0.24
N THR A 303 17.06 7.53 -0.77
CA THR A 303 17.12 8.17 -2.09
C THR A 303 15.80 8.87 -2.40
N MET A 304 15.83 10.18 -2.61
CA MET A 304 14.74 11.05 -3.04
C MET A 304 15.20 11.94 -4.22
N ARG A 305 15.99 11.35 -5.12
CA ARG A 305 16.60 12.04 -6.26
C ARG A 305 15.63 12.15 -7.43
N GLY A 306 15.72 13.22 -8.21
CA GLY A 306 15.03 13.32 -9.49
C GLY A 306 13.52 13.48 -9.36
N CYS A 307 13.05 14.03 -8.23
CA CYS A 307 11.63 14.18 -7.95
C CYS A 307 11.10 15.55 -8.39
N THR A 308 9.81 15.63 -8.70
CA THR A 308 9.12 16.90 -8.97
C THR A 308 8.03 17.15 -7.92
N TYR A 309 8.07 18.31 -7.28
CA TYR A 309 7.11 18.74 -6.25
C TYR A 309 6.32 19.95 -6.74
N GLY A 310 5.08 19.71 -7.18
CA GLY A 310 4.15 20.73 -7.68
C GLY A 310 3.48 21.57 -6.59
N ALA A 311 3.44 21.06 -5.36
CA ALA A 311 2.91 21.76 -4.18
C ALA A 311 3.89 21.65 -3.01
N SER A 312 3.54 22.26 -1.86
CA SER A 312 4.43 22.38 -0.71
C SER A 312 4.95 21.02 -0.22
N ALA A 313 6.26 20.94 0.06
CA ALA A 313 6.93 19.73 0.53
C ALA A 313 7.55 19.92 1.92
N GLN A 314 7.14 19.10 2.89
CA GLN A 314 7.69 19.05 4.25
C GLN A 314 8.49 17.75 4.40
N ILE A 315 9.82 17.83 4.34
CA ILE A 315 10.73 16.67 4.36
C ILE A 315 11.56 16.64 5.67
N GLY A 316 11.48 17.73 6.46
CA GLY A 316 12.27 17.96 7.65
C GLY A 316 11.99 17.09 8.89
N GLU A 317 12.59 17.48 10.00
CA GLU A 317 12.46 16.85 11.33
C GLU A 317 12.90 15.37 11.35
N SER A 318 13.75 14.97 10.39
CA SER A 318 14.14 13.58 10.20
C SER A 318 15.57 13.31 10.69
N ALA A 319 15.86 12.07 11.06
CA ALA A 319 17.19 11.62 11.47
C ALA A 319 17.76 10.64 10.45
N HIS A 320 18.97 10.90 9.96
CA HIS A 320 19.64 10.12 8.92
C HIS A 320 20.96 9.54 9.46
N MET A 321 20.98 8.23 9.69
CA MET A 321 22.19 7.47 10.01
C MET A 321 22.91 7.04 8.75
N GLY A 322 22.17 6.59 7.72
CA GLY A 322 22.68 6.37 6.37
C GLY A 322 22.73 7.65 5.54
N ASP A 323 23.21 7.52 4.30
CA ASP A 323 23.30 8.64 3.36
C ASP A 323 21.91 9.07 2.88
N ALA A 324 21.73 10.37 2.60
CA ALA A 324 20.50 10.96 2.10
C ALA A 324 20.74 11.70 0.78
N ASP A 325 20.11 11.24 -0.30
CA ASP A 325 20.20 11.85 -1.62
C ASP A 325 18.89 12.55 -2.00
N TYR A 326 18.89 13.88 -2.02
CA TYR A 326 17.80 14.75 -2.47
C TYR A 326 18.14 15.48 -3.78
N SER A 327 19.17 15.03 -4.49
CA SER A 327 19.71 15.74 -5.65
C SER A 327 18.76 15.76 -6.86
N CYS A 328 19.06 16.61 -7.83
CA CYS A 328 18.37 16.67 -9.13
C CYS A 328 16.84 16.83 -9.05
N SER A 329 16.31 17.38 -7.96
CA SER A 329 14.86 17.52 -7.75
C SER A 329 14.38 18.93 -8.09
N VAL A 330 13.12 19.05 -8.49
CA VAL A 330 12.48 20.33 -8.82
C VAL A 330 11.35 20.61 -7.84
N TYR A 331 11.42 21.75 -7.16
CA TYR A 331 10.42 22.23 -6.22
C TYR A 331 9.71 23.47 -6.79
N GLU A 332 8.51 23.28 -7.32
CA GLU A 332 7.69 24.36 -7.90
C GLU A 332 7.10 25.27 -6.81
N ALA A 333 6.89 24.72 -5.61
CA ALA A 333 6.38 25.42 -4.43
C ALA A 333 7.35 25.28 -3.24
N ASP A 334 6.93 25.78 -2.07
CA ASP A 334 7.78 25.83 -0.88
C ASP A 334 8.24 24.45 -0.39
N ALA A 335 9.54 24.33 -0.10
CA ALA A 335 10.17 23.12 0.42
C ALA A 335 10.83 23.37 1.78
N SER A 336 10.62 22.48 2.74
CA SER A 336 11.19 22.58 4.09
C SER A 336 11.94 21.30 4.48
N PHE A 337 13.21 21.47 4.84
CA PHE A 337 14.08 20.43 5.41
C PHE A 337 14.37 20.67 6.90
N TYR A 338 13.66 21.65 7.50
CA TYR A 338 13.84 22.15 8.85
C TYR A 338 14.11 21.06 9.89
N GLY A 339 15.10 21.26 10.75
CA GLY A 339 15.28 20.45 11.95
C GLY A 339 15.80 19.03 11.72
N SER A 340 16.29 18.71 10.52
CA SER A 340 16.83 17.38 10.22
C SER A 340 18.26 17.21 10.72
N ARG A 341 18.64 15.98 11.05
CA ARG A 341 19.99 15.63 11.52
C ARG A 341 20.59 14.54 10.64
N TYR A 342 21.76 14.82 10.07
CA TYR A 342 22.48 13.98 9.11
C TYR A 342 23.80 13.48 9.69
N LEU A 343 23.86 12.21 10.08
CA LEU A 343 25.11 11.52 10.44
C LEU A 343 25.79 10.94 9.21
N GLY A 344 25.02 10.34 8.30
CA GLY A 344 25.48 10.04 6.94
C GLY A 344 25.63 11.31 6.10
N ASN A 345 26.14 11.16 4.89
CA ASN A 345 26.27 12.27 3.95
C ASN A 345 24.90 12.69 3.43
N ALA A 346 24.71 13.99 3.21
CA ALA A 346 23.51 14.56 2.62
C ALA A 346 23.86 15.30 1.33
N THR A 347 23.15 15.04 0.25
CA THR A 347 23.30 15.79 -1.00
C THR A 347 21.97 16.37 -1.45
N PHE A 348 22.01 17.64 -1.82
CA PHE A 348 20.93 18.43 -2.42
C PHE A 348 21.34 18.95 -3.80
N ALA A 349 22.47 18.46 -4.33
CA ALA A 349 23.12 18.99 -5.51
C ALA A 349 22.18 19.01 -6.73
N GLU A 350 22.36 20.00 -7.59
CA GLU A 350 21.63 20.16 -8.87
C GLU A 350 20.11 20.27 -8.73
N SER A 351 19.58 20.50 -7.52
CA SER A 351 18.16 20.73 -7.28
C SER A 351 17.76 22.18 -7.59
N GLN A 352 16.54 22.34 -8.08
CA GLN A 352 15.95 23.63 -8.47
C GLN A 352 14.80 23.98 -7.54
N TYR A 353 14.94 25.09 -6.81
CA TYR A 353 13.91 25.61 -5.92
C TYR A 353 13.27 26.84 -6.55
N ARG A 354 12.09 26.67 -7.16
CA ARG A 354 11.31 27.78 -7.73
C ARG A 354 10.47 28.46 -6.66
N GLY A 355 9.97 27.71 -5.68
CA GLY A 355 9.37 28.24 -4.45
C GLY A 355 10.40 28.61 -3.39
N GLY A 356 9.93 28.98 -2.19
CA GLY A 356 10.80 29.22 -1.03
C GLY A 356 11.41 27.92 -0.50
N VAL A 357 12.65 27.98 -0.01
CA VAL A 357 13.31 26.83 0.59
C VAL A 357 13.84 27.16 1.99
N TYR A 358 13.54 26.28 2.93
CA TYR A 358 13.85 26.42 4.35
C TYR A 358 14.82 25.32 4.80
N HIS A 359 16.11 25.66 4.81
CA HIS A 359 17.18 24.88 5.46
C HIS A 359 17.56 25.56 6.78
N VAL A 360 16.81 25.22 7.83
CA VAL A 360 16.87 25.93 9.12
C VAL A 360 16.95 24.88 10.24
N SER A 361 17.83 25.11 11.20
CA SER A 361 18.05 24.24 12.37
C SER A 361 18.45 22.80 12.03
N GLU A 362 19.06 22.58 10.87
CA GLU A 362 19.61 21.26 10.52
C GLU A 362 20.99 21.06 11.14
N GLN A 363 21.39 19.79 11.29
CA GLN A 363 22.71 19.40 11.78
C GLN A 363 23.37 18.43 10.80
N PHE A 364 24.44 18.87 10.14
CA PHE A 364 25.23 18.06 9.22
C PHE A 364 26.52 17.59 9.91
N ILE A 365 26.54 16.34 10.34
CA ILE A 365 27.75 15.68 10.88
C ILE A 365 28.51 15.00 9.73
N GLY A 366 27.79 14.29 8.87
CA GLY A 366 28.32 13.84 7.58
C GLY A 366 28.51 15.02 6.62
N SER A 367 29.04 14.73 5.43
CA SER A 367 29.28 15.76 4.42
C SER A 367 27.96 16.30 3.88
N ALA A 368 27.90 17.60 3.59
CA ALA A 368 26.73 18.25 3.00
C ALA A 368 27.08 18.82 1.62
N ASN A 369 26.39 18.38 0.57
CA ASN A 369 26.63 18.84 -0.80
C ASN A 369 25.43 19.63 -1.34
N PHE A 370 25.65 20.89 -1.68
CA PHE A 370 24.69 21.80 -2.31
C PHE A 370 25.20 22.31 -3.67
N ASP A 371 26.13 21.59 -4.29
CA ASP A 371 26.72 21.99 -5.56
C ASP A 371 25.66 22.15 -6.66
N GLY A 372 25.71 23.24 -7.41
CA GLY A 372 24.81 23.50 -8.53
C GLY A 372 23.33 23.75 -8.18
N VAL A 373 22.99 23.97 -6.90
CA VAL A 373 21.61 24.33 -6.49
C VAL A 373 21.18 25.67 -7.10
N GLN A 374 19.94 25.74 -7.58
CA GLN A 374 19.36 26.94 -8.17
C GLN A 374 18.17 27.45 -7.34
N PHE A 375 18.15 28.75 -7.04
CA PHE A 375 17.06 29.40 -6.29
C PHE A 375 16.34 30.44 -7.14
N GLY A 376 15.02 30.30 -7.33
CA GLY A 376 14.17 31.27 -8.03
C GLY A 376 13.65 32.41 -7.14
N HIS A 377 13.66 32.23 -5.82
CA HIS A 377 13.23 33.22 -4.83
C HIS A 377 14.22 33.30 -3.65
N THR A 378 13.95 34.16 -2.67
CA THR A 378 14.78 34.29 -1.45
C THR A 378 14.94 32.94 -0.76
N ALA A 379 16.15 32.39 -0.83
CA ALA A 379 16.56 31.27 0.00
C ALA A 379 16.94 31.79 1.39
N ASN A 380 16.59 31.05 2.45
CA ASN A 380 17.17 31.25 3.78
C ASN A 380 17.94 29.99 4.22
N PRO A 381 19.03 29.61 3.52
CA PRO A 381 19.60 28.29 3.69
C PRO A 381 20.56 28.16 4.88
N GLN A 382 20.73 29.23 5.68
CA GLN A 382 21.90 29.34 6.56
C GLN A 382 21.66 29.94 7.94
N ALA A 383 20.51 30.55 8.23
CA ALA A 383 20.41 31.40 9.42
C ALA A 383 20.55 30.65 10.77
N SER A 384 20.47 29.30 10.80
CA SER A 384 20.65 28.53 12.04
C SER A 384 21.15 27.07 11.89
N SER A 385 21.50 26.59 10.69
CA SER A 385 21.97 25.20 10.50
C SER A 385 23.46 25.05 10.87
N SER A 386 23.83 23.89 11.43
CA SER A 386 25.19 23.57 11.87
C SER A 386 25.88 22.58 10.92
N PHE A 387 27.11 22.90 10.50
CA PHE A 387 27.94 22.06 9.63
C PHE A 387 29.20 21.64 10.39
N LEU A 388 29.29 20.36 10.75
CA LEU A 388 30.44 19.73 11.41
C LEU A 388 31.26 18.88 10.43
N GLY A 389 30.60 18.32 9.41
CA GLY A 389 31.25 17.67 8.26
C GLY A 389 31.66 18.68 7.18
N SER A 390 32.34 18.21 6.13
CA SER A 390 32.68 19.06 4.98
C SER A 390 31.43 19.50 4.23
N SER A 391 31.41 20.76 3.79
CA SER A 391 30.31 21.32 3.01
C SER A 391 30.78 21.88 1.67
N VAL A 392 29.98 21.64 0.62
CA VAL A 392 30.23 22.15 -0.74
C VAL A 392 29.03 22.96 -1.20
N PHE A 393 29.29 24.18 -1.68
CA PHE A 393 28.28 25.13 -2.20
C PHE A 393 28.68 25.72 -3.55
N ALA A 394 29.62 25.07 -4.27
CA ALA A 394 30.04 25.55 -5.57
C ALA A 394 28.83 25.60 -6.53
N GLY A 395 28.84 26.49 -7.52
CA GLY A 395 27.76 26.59 -8.51
C GLY A 395 26.36 26.95 -7.98
N ALA A 396 26.18 27.24 -6.68
CA ALA A 396 24.90 27.67 -6.15
C ALA A 396 24.56 29.07 -6.68
N MET A 397 23.48 29.17 -7.47
CA MET A 397 23.12 30.40 -8.18
C MET A 397 21.74 30.91 -7.74
N LYS A 398 21.65 32.24 -7.58
CA LYS A 398 20.38 32.94 -7.50
C LYS A 398 19.94 33.26 -8.93
N GLY A 399 18.77 32.78 -9.32
CA GLY A 399 18.13 33.08 -10.60
C GLY A 399 17.64 34.51 -10.69
#